data_AF-A0A3B3TF96-F1
#
_entry.id   AF-A0A3B3TF96-F1
#
_cell.length_a   1.000
_cell.length_b   1.000
_cell.length_c   1.000
_cell.angle_alpha   90.00
_cell.angle_beta   90.00
_cell.angle_gamma   90.00
#
_symmetry.space_group_name_H-M   'P 1'
#
loop_
_entity.id
_entity.type
_entity.pdbx_description
1 polymer ?
#
loop_
_entity_poly.entity_id
_entity_poly.type
_entity_poly.pdbx_seq_one_letter_code
_entity_poly.pdbx_strand_id
1 'polypeptide(L)'
;MPSGPCDLFILSLASLSLITLFILIMEAVWWLWAQASVLLVVFTVSFAQQLAVKGAAYDKCQVYEKVPCGGPAISKDACAAINCCFDGQQCYYGNAVTMQCTSDGQFVVVVAKDSTVPQLDVTSISMLGGKAAPCSPVATTDAFAIFTFPVTACGTVVKVDGDYVVYENRMSSSYEVGVGPLGSITRDSLYELLFQCRYWGTEVVSLVAEYQPIAADMPFPLVVPGPLRVELRLANGQCYTKGCDEGAAAYTSYYQDSDYPVTKWLRQPVYVEVRLLSRTDPNLVLLLDSCWATPTPDPLSLPQWSLLETGCPNPGDKYLTTLVPVDGSSGLPFPTYYKRFIVQMFAFVDPASKHHLQGQVFFHCSTAVCAPSATDSCEQRCFRKVRKDSFRHKAVVSSGEVKLVTTMGRFQAQAVKW
;
A
#
# COMPACT_ATOMS: atom_id res chain seq x y z
N MET A 1 0.65 10.62 -121.08
CA MET A 1 0.00 9.39 -121.57
C MET A 1 0.36 8.25 -120.63
N PRO A 2 -0.55 7.36 -120.24
CA PRO A 2 -2.02 7.48 -120.21
C PRO A 2 -2.61 6.89 -118.88
N SER A 3 -3.72 7.42 -118.34
CA SER A 3 -5.13 6.94 -118.46
C SER A 3 -5.53 5.76 -117.55
N GLY A 4 -6.63 5.90 -116.80
CA GLY A 4 -7.36 4.73 -116.24
C GLY A 4 -8.21 5.00 -114.98
N PRO A 5 -9.55 4.96 -115.03
CA PRO A 5 -10.49 5.43 -113.99
C PRO A 5 -11.27 4.30 -113.24
N CYS A 6 -12.22 4.72 -112.37
CA CYS A 6 -13.40 3.97 -111.84
C CYS A 6 -13.10 2.85 -110.79
N ASP A 7 -13.88 2.53 -109.76
CA ASP A 7 -15.29 2.79 -109.43
C ASP A 7 -15.58 2.54 -107.92
N LEU A 8 -16.73 3.06 -107.53
CA LEU A 8 -17.45 3.03 -106.25
C LEU A 8 -17.66 1.62 -105.64
N PHE A 9 -17.51 1.46 -104.31
CA PHE A 9 -18.17 0.36 -103.57
C PHE A 9 -18.96 0.90 -102.36
N ILE A 10 -20.28 0.90 -102.53
CA ILE A 10 -21.30 1.09 -101.49
C ILE A 10 -21.28 -0.15 -100.59
N LEU A 11 -20.75 -0.03 -99.38
CA LEU A 11 -20.95 -1.01 -98.31
C LEU A 11 -22.20 -0.60 -97.51
N SER A 12 -23.17 -1.52 -97.48
CA SER A 12 -24.46 -1.39 -96.82
C SER A 12 -24.33 -1.01 -95.33
N LEU A 13 -25.19 -0.11 -94.84
CA LEU A 13 -25.31 0.26 -93.42
C LEU A 13 -25.58 -0.95 -92.50
N ALA A 14 -26.19 -2.02 -93.03
CA ALA A 14 -26.39 -3.28 -92.29
C ALA A 14 -25.06 -4.01 -92.02
N SER A 15 -24.12 -3.97 -92.97
CA SER A 15 -22.76 -4.53 -92.78
C SER A 15 -21.94 -3.70 -91.79
N LEU A 16 -22.06 -2.37 -91.78
CA LEU A 16 -21.41 -1.54 -90.75
C LEU A 16 -21.97 -1.81 -89.35
N SER A 17 -23.28 -2.00 -89.20
CA SER A 17 -23.91 -2.33 -87.91
C SER A 17 -23.46 -3.69 -87.38
N LEU A 18 -23.37 -4.71 -88.24
CA LEU A 18 -22.83 -6.04 -87.89
C LEU A 18 -21.35 -5.98 -87.52
N ILE A 19 -20.55 -5.18 -88.24
CA ILE A 19 -19.12 -4.99 -87.92
C ILE A 19 -18.97 -4.27 -86.57
N THR A 20 -19.74 -3.22 -86.31
CA THR A 20 -19.69 -2.54 -84.99
C THR A 20 -20.17 -3.42 -83.85
N LEU A 21 -21.19 -4.26 -84.07
CA LEU A 21 -21.65 -5.23 -83.08
C LEU A 21 -20.59 -6.31 -82.82
N PHE A 22 -19.93 -6.79 -83.88
CA PHE A 22 -18.85 -7.76 -83.78
C PHE A 22 -17.64 -7.18 -83.04
N ILE A 23 -17.28 -5.91 -83.28
CA ILE A 23 -16.23 -5.20 -82.55
C ILE A 23 -16.59 -5.04 -81.07
N LEU A 24 -17.82 -4.65 -80.74
CA LEU A 24 -18.29 -4.53 -79.35
C LEU A 24 -18.29 -5.88 -78.62
N ILE A 25 -18.69 -6.97 -79.29
CA ILE A 25 -18.63 -8.33 -78.72
C ILE A 25 -17.18 -8.75 -78.53
N MET A 26 -16.31 -8.49 -79.52
CA MET A 26 -14.88 -8.77 -79.41
C MET A 26 -14.23 -8.00 -78.26
N GLU A 27 -14.53 -6.72 -78.08
CA GLU A 27 -14.06 -5.93 -76.93
C GLU A 27 -14.61 -6.47 -75.61
N ALA A 28 -15.90 -6.79 -75.52
CA ALA A 28 -16.49 -7.35 -74.31
C ALA A 28 -15.89 -8.71 -73.93
N VAL A 29 -15.65 -9.58 -74.93
CA VAL A 29 -14.94 -10.86 -74.75
C VAL A 29 -13.51 -10.60 -74.32
N TRP A 30 -12.83 -9.62 -74.90
CA TRP A 30 -11.46 -9.24 -74.52
C TRP A 30 -11.39 -8.73 -73.07
N TRP A 31 -12.36 -7.92 -72.64
CA TRP A 31 -12.50 -7.44 -71.27
C TRP A 31 -12.78 -8.57 -70.28
N LEU A 32 -13.68 -9.50 -70.63
CA LEU A 32 -13.97 -10.68 -69.81
C LEU A 32 -12.75 -11.61 -69.69
N TRP A 33 -12.02 -11.82 -70.78
CA TRP A 33 -10.77 -12.57 -70.77
C TRP A 33 -9.68 -11.86 -69.95
N ALA A 34 -9.58 -10.53 -70.03
CA ALA A 34 -8.65 -9.76 -69.22
C ALA A 34 -8.99 -9.86 -67.72
N GLN A 35 -10.27 -9.71 -67.35
CA GLN A 35 -10.71 -9.85 -65.95
C GLN A 35 -10.52 -11.28 -65.42
N ALA A 36 -10.83 -12.29 -66.22
CA ALA A 36 -10.59 -13.69 -65.85
C ALA A 36 -9.09 -13.98 -65.68
N SER A 37 -8.24 -13.41 -66.55
CA SER A 37 -6.78 -13.55 -66.44
C SER A 37 -6.24 -12.88 -65.18
N VAL A 38 -6.72 -11.67 -64.85
CA VAL A 38 -6.35 -10.97 -63.61
C VAL A 38 -6.80 -11.76 -62.39
N LEU A 39 -8.03 -12.27 -62.36
CA LEU A 39 -8.52 -13.13 -61.27
C LEU A 39 -7.69 -14.42 -61.13
N LEU A 40 -7.34 -15.06 -62.24
CA LEU A 40 -6.52 -16.28 -62.22
C LEU A 40 -5.09 -16.00 -61.74
N VAL A 41 -4.51 -14.84 -62.09
CA VAL A 41 -3.23 -14.39 -61.55
C VAL A 41 -3.34 -14.08 -60.06
N VAL A 42 -4.38 -13.38 -59.61
CA VAL A 42 -4.59 -13.10 -58.17
C VAL A 42 -4.78 -14.40 -57.38
N PHE A 43 -5.61 -15.32 -57.87
CA PHE A 43 -5.81 -16.62 -57.23
C PHE A 43 -4.53 -17.45 -57.21
N THR A 44 -3.78 -17.52 -58.30
CA THR A 44 -2.52 -18.29 -58.35
C THR A 44 -1.43 -17.66 -57.47
N VAL A 45 -1.33 -16.34 -57.40
CA VAL A 45 -0.41 -15.63 -56.49
C VAL A 45 -0.82 -15.83 -55.04
N SER A 46 -2.11 -15.72 -54.69
CA SER A 46 -2.59 -15.99 -53.33
C SER A 46 -2.39 -17.45 -52.94
N PHE A 47 -2.65 -18.41 -53.84
CA PHE A 47 -2.46 -19.84 -53.57
C PHE A 47 -0.97 -20.19 -53.46
N ALA A 48 -0.12 -19.58 -54.30
CA ALA A 48 1.34 -19.71 -54.20
C ALA A 48 1.89 -19.09 -52.91
N GLN A 49 1.38 -17.93 -52.48
CA GLN A 49 1.67 -17.36 -51.15
C GLN A 49 1.24 -18.31 -50.03
N GLN A 50 0.03 -18.91 -50.11
CA GLN A 50 -0.47 -19.85 -49.10
C GLN A 50 0.41 -21.11 -49.00
N LEU A 51 0.88 -21.63 -50.15
CA LEU A 51 1.78 -22.79 -50.22
C LEU A 51 3.19 -22.46 -49.77
N ALA A 52 3.72 -21.28 -50.11
CA ALA A 52 5.02 -20.80 -49.63
C ALA A 52 5.03 -20.58 -48.11
N VAL A 53 3.95 -20.03 -47.54
CA VAL A 53 3.80 -19.86 -46.08
C VAL A 53 3.71 -21.22 -45.36
N LYS A 54 3.04 -22.22 -45.95
CA LYS A 54 2.99 -23.58 -45.40
C LYS A 54 4.32 -24.35 -45.55
N GLY A 55 5.05 -24.16 -46.65
CA GLY A 55 6.38 -24.76 -46.88
C GLY A 55 7.46 -24.15 -45.99
N ALA A 56 7.46 -22.84 -45.81
CA ALA A 56 8.38 -22.12 -44.91
C ALA A 56 8.12 -22.47 -43.44
N ALA A 57 6.88 -22.73 -43.04
CA ALA A 57 6.56 -23.13 -41.66
C ALA A 57 7.12 -24.52 -41.28
N TYR A 58 7.28 -25.44 -42.25
CA TYR A 58 7.82 -26.78 -41.99
C TYR A 58 9.36 -26.77 -41.87
N ASP A 59 10.03 -25.96 -42.69
CA ASP A 59 11.50 -25.78 -42.64
C ASP A 59 11.93 -24.94 -41.43
N LYS A 60 11.09 -23.98 -41.01
CA LYS A 60 11.34 -23.11 -39.84
C LYS A 60 11.59 -23.90 -38.54
N CYS A 61 10.94 -25.05 -38.40
CA CYS A 61 10.92 -25.82 -37.16
C CYS A 61 11.94 -26.96 -37.09
N GLN A 62 12.77 -27.12 -38.13
CA GLN A 62 13.86 -28.10 -38.18
C GLN A 62 15.13 -27.48 -37.58
N VAL A 63 15.32 -27.69 -36.28
CA VAL A 63 16.51 -27.23 -35.54
C VAL A 63 17.12 -28.39 -34.77
N TYR A 64 18.45 -28.48 -34.83
CA TYR A 64 19.23 -29.47 -34.10
C TYR A 64 19.28 -29.18 -32.59
N GLU A 65 19.41 -27.90 -32.25
CA GLU A 65 19.38 -27.41 -30.88
C GLU A 65 18.01 -26.77 -30.59
N LYS A 66 17.31 -27.28 -29.57
CA LYS A 66 15.97 -26.78 -29.19
C LYS A 66 16.09 -25.90 -27.95
N VAL A 67 16.00 -24.59 -28.16
CA VAL A 67 15.90 -23.62 -27.06
C VAL A 67 14.42 -23.46 -26.68
N PRO A 68 14.04 -23.61 -25.40
CA PRO A 68 12.65 -23.51 -24.97
C PRO A 68 12.08 -22.12 -25.22
N CYS A 69 10.84 -22.07 -25.72
CA CYS A 69 10.09 -20.86 -26.00
C CYS A 69 8.78 -20.85 -25.20
N GLY A 70 8.55 -19.81 -24.41
CA GLY A 70 7.36 -19.72 -23.54
C GLY A 70 7.41 -20.58 -22.27
N GLY A 71 6.29 -20.65 -21.55
CA GLY A 71 6.19 -21.34 -20.26
C GLY A 71 6.14 -22.88 -20.36
N PRO A 72 6.44 -23.62 -19.26
CA PRO A 72 6.60 -25.08 -19.27
C PRO A 72 5.31 -25.87 -19.56
N ALA A 73 4.13 -25.23 -19.57
CA ALA A 73 2.83 -25.86 -19.85
C ALA A 73 2.08 -25.15 -21.00
N ILE A 74 2.80 -24.52 -21.94
CA ILE A 74 2.20 -23.79 -23.06
C ILE A 74 1.49 -24.74 -24.04
N SER A 75 0.29 -24.38 -24.47
CA SER A 75 -0.47 -25.15 -25.47
C SER A 75 0.14 -24.97 -26.87
N LYS A 76 -0.13 -25.93 -27.78
CA LYS A 76 0.31 -25.85 -29.18
C LYS A 76 -0.11 -24.54 -29.85
N ASP A 77 -1.34 -24.10 -29.63
CA ASP A 77 -1.88 -22.88 -30.25
C ASP A 77 -1.25 -21.62 -29.65
N ALA A 78 -1.02 -21.60 -28.33
CA ALA A 78 -0.32 -20.49 -27.68
C ALA A 78 1.17 -20.41 -28.10
N CYS A 79 1.83 -21.55 -28.33
CA CYS A 79 3.19 -21.63 -28.86
C CYS A 79 3.28 -21.07 -30.30
N ALA A 80 2.30 -21.44 -31.14
CA ALA A 80 2.22 -20.93 -32.50
C ALA A 80 1.94 -19.41 -32.52
N ALA A 81 1.12 -18.89 -31.59
CA ALA A 81 0.81 -17.47 -31.46
C ALA A 81 2.04 -16.60 -31.16
N ILE A 82 3.06 -17.15 -30.50
CA ILE A 82 4.35 -16.49 -30.23
C ILE A 82 5.42 -16.80 -31.29
N ASN A 83 5.01 -17.30 -32.46
CA ASN A 83 5.85 -17.64 -33.61
C ASN A 83 6.89 -18.74 -33.34
N CYS A 84 6.64 -19.60 -32.36
CA CYS A 84 7.49 -20.72 -31.99
C CYS A 84 6.96 -22.06 -32.51
N CYS A 85 7.83 -23.07 -32.46
CA CYS A 85 7.60 -24.42 -32.95
C CYS A 85 7.22 -25.35 -31.80
N PHE A 86 6.33 -26.31 -32.04
CA PHE A 86 5.86 -27.26 -31.03
C PHE A 86 6.04 -28.69 -31.51
N ASP A 87 6.75 -29.53 -30.75
CA ASP A 87 7.02 -30.93 -31.12
C ASP A 87 6.05 -31.95 -30.51
N GLY A 88 5.03 -31.48 -29.78
CA GLY A 88 4.08 -32.33 -29.06
C GLY A 88 4.31 -32.36 -27.55
N GLN A 89 5.52 -32.04 -27.08
CA GLN A 89 5.88 -32.02 -25.67
C GLN A 89 6.36 -30.64 -25.20
N GLN A 90 7.14 -29.94 -26.03
CA GLN A 90 7.73 -28.65 -25.70
C GLN A 90 7.59 -27.64 -26.85
N CYS A 91 7.51 -26.37 -26.47
CA CYS A 91 7.58 -25.24 -27.38
C CYS A 91 9.02 -24.72 -27.47
N TYR A 92 9.53 -24.50 -28.67
CA TYR A 92 10.93 -24.14 -28.93
C TYR A 92 11.07 -23.13 -30.07
N TYR A 93 12.19 -22.39 -30.10
CA TYR A 93 12.49 -21.44 -31.18
C TYR A 93 12.87 -22.15 -32.48
N GLY A 94 12.36 -21.67 -33.61
CA GLY A 94 12.74 -22.16 -34.94
C GLY A 94 14.07 -21.57 -35.44
N ASN A 95 14.51 -21.96 -36.63
CA ASN A 95 15.74 -21.49 -37.29
C ASN A 95 15.63 -20.06 -37.89
N ALA A 96 14.72 -19.24 -37.37
CA ALA A 96 14.48 -17.89 -37.84
C ALA A 96 14.40 -16.93 -36.65
N VAL A 97 14.39 -15.63 -36.95
CA VAL A 97 14.35 -14.60 -35.92
C VAL A 97 12.97 -14.54 -35.27
N THR A 98 12.96 -14.52 -33.94
CA THR A 98 11.74 -14.36 -33.13
C THR A 98 11.88 -13.13 -32.25
N MET A 99 10.87 -12.26 -32.28
CA MET A 99 10.79 -11.06 -31.43
C MET A 99 9.50 -11.09 -30.62
N GLN A 100 9.62 -10.83 -29.32
CA GLN A 100 8.51 -10.77 -28.38
C GLN A 100 8.63 -9.54 -27.49
N CYS A 101 7.47 -8.98 -27.14
CA CYS A 101 7.30 -7.85 -26.23
C CYS A 101 6.64 -8.35 -24.97
N THR A 102 7.27 -8.17 -23.82
CA THR A 102 6.68 -8.56 -22.54
C THR A 102 5.82 -7.42 -21.98
N SER A 103 4.82 -7.74 -21.15
CA SER A 103 3.96 -6.75 -20.50
C SER A 103 4.71 -5.88 -19.49
N ASP A 104 5.81 -6.37 -18.92
CA ASP A 104 6.71 -5.61 -18.03
C ASP A 104 7.71 -4.71 -18.79
N GLY A 105 7.61 -4.62 -20.12
CA GLY A 105 8.39 -3.67 -20.92
C GLY A 105 9.78 -4.15 -21.30
N GLN A 106 9.93 -5.42 -21.71
CA GLN A 106 11.19 -5.96 -22.24
C GLN A 106 11.06 -6.41 -23.70
N PHE A 107 12.12 -6.21 -24.47
CA PHE A 107 12.34 -6.88 -25.74
C PHE A 107 12.99 -8.24 -25.48
N VAL A 108 12.42 -9.30 -26.06
CA VAL A 108 13.05 -10.62 -26.18
C VAL A 108 13.26 -10.90 -27.65
N VAL A 109 14.52 -10.90 -28.09
CA VAL A 109 14.90 -11.13 -29.50
C VAL A 109 15.82 -12.34 -29.56
N VAL A 110 15.38 -13.38 -30.28
CA VAL A 110 16.15 -14.62 -30.50
C VAL A 110 16.51 -14.70 -31.97
N VAL A 111 17.81 -14.72 -32.26
CA VAL A 111 18.34 -14.75 -33.61
C VAL A 111 19.00 -16.10 -33.85
N ALA A 112 18.52 -16.83 -34.85
CA ALA A 112 19.15 -18.05 -35.31
C ALA A 112 20.26 -17.76 -36.31
N LYS A 113 21.36 -18.51 -36.25
CA LYS A 113 22.47 -18.46 -37.22
C LYS A 113 22.01 -18.70 -38.65
N ASP A 114 20.99 -19.53 -38.84
CA ASP A 114 20.40 -19.86 -40.15
C ASP A 114 19.42 -18.79 -40.67
N SER A 115 19.28 -17.64 -39.98
CA SER A 115 18.42 -16.54 -40.43
C SER A 115 18.93 -15.86 -41.72
N THR A 116 20.17 -16.12 -42.12
CA THR A 116 20.77 -15.64 -43.38
C THR A 116 21.49 -16.76 -44.11
N VAL A 117 21.69 -16.59 -45.41
CA VAL A 117 22.56 -17.45 -46.23
C VAL A 117 23.61 -16.55 -46.90
N PRO A 118 24.92 -16.69 -46.57
CA PRO A 118 25.54 -17.65 -45.65
C PRO A 118 25.14 -17.44 -44.18
N GLN A 119 25.39 -18.44 -43.35
CA GLN A 119 25.04 -18.42 -41.93
C GLN A 119 25.60 -17.18 -41.21
N LEU A 120 24.76 -16.55 -40.38
CA LEU A 120 25.10 -15.35 -39.64
C LEU A 120 26.11 -15.64 -38.52
N ASP A 121 27.15 -14.82 -38.38
CA ASP A 121 27.92 -14.81 -37.13
C ASP A 121 27.10 -14.12 -36.04
N VAL A 122 26.47 -14.94 -35.18
CA VAL A 122 25.61 -14.46 -34.09
C VAL A 122 26.36 -13.63 -33.04
N THR A 123 27.69 -13.72 -32.96
CA THR A 123 28.52 -12.93 -32.04
C THR A 123 28.81 -11.51 -32.55
N SER A 124 28.64 -11.30 -33.85
CA SER A 124 28.87 -10.02 -34.51
C SER A 124 27.74 -9.00 -34.28
N ILE A 125 26.59 -9.47 -33.76
CA ILE A 125 25.36 -8.68 -33.60
C ILE A 125 25.54 -7.54 -32.58
N SER A 126 24.93 -6.40 -32.88
CA SER A 126 24.87 -5.21 -32.04
C SER A 126 23.50 -4.55 -32.13
N MET A 127 23.11 -3.88 -31.04
CA MET A 127 21.92 -3.02 -31.03
C MET A 127 22.30 -1.58 -31.38
N LEU A 128 21.31 -0.72 -31.62
CA LEU A 128 21.56 0.70 -31.90
C LEU A 128 22.38 1.40 -30.80
N GLY A 129 22.16 1.03 -29.54
CA GLY A 129 22.90 1.54 -28.37
C GLY A 129 24.24 0.86 -28.09
N GLY A 130 24.70 -0.06 -28.95
CA GLY A 130 26.00 -0.74 -28.83
C GLY A 130 25.92 -2.18 -28.31
N LYS A 131 27.08 -2.70 -27.85
CA LYS A 131 27.27 -4.10 -27.39
C LYS A 131 27.45 -4.27 -25.87
N ALA A 132 27.53 -3.16 -25.12
CA ALA A 132 27.69 -3.21 -23.67
C ALA A 132 26.37 -3.58 -22.98
N ALA A 133 26.44 -4.22 -21.81
CA ALA A 133 25.27 -4.50 -20.99
C ALA A 133 24.46 -3.20 -20.73
N PRO A 134 23.12 -3.22 -20.82
CA PRO A 134 22.24 -4.41 -20.93
C PRO A 134 21.98 -4.91 -22.37
N CYS A 135 22.73 -4.44 -23.37
CA CYS A 135 22.48 -4.72 -24.80
C CYS A 135 23.24 -5.92 -25.36
N SER A 136 24.06 -6.57 -24.52
CA SER A 136 24.74 -7.82 -24.82
C SER A 136 23.77 -9.01 -24.77
N PRO A 137 24.05 -10.12 -25.49
CA PRO A 137 23.22 -11.31 -25.41
C PRO A 137 23.25 -11.89 -23.98
N VAL A 138 22.09 -12.33 -23.50
CA VAL A 138 21.93 -13.00 -22.21
C VAL A 138 22.42 -14.45 -22.29
N ALA A 139 22.25 -15.07 -23.46
CA ALA A 139 22.78 -16.37 -23.77
C ALA A 139 23.16 -16.46 -25.25
N THR A 140 24.18 -17.26 -25.53
CA THR A 140 24.61 -17.57 -26.89
C THR A 140 24.95 -19.05 -26.96
N THR A 141 24.44 -19.71 -27.97
CA THR A 141 24.73 -21.10 -28.31
C THR A 141 25.37 -21.16 -29.70
N ASP A 142 25.72 -22.35 -30.16
CA ASP A 142 26.30 -22.52 -31.50
C ASP A 142 25.31 -22.15 -32.63
N ALA A 143 24.01 -22.16 -32.33
CA ALA A 143 22.92 -21.89 -33.27
C ALA A 143 22.15 -20.60 -33.00
N PHE A 144 22.16 -20.06 -31.77
CA PHE A 144 21.30 -18.94 -31.36
C PHE A 144 22.03 -17.86 -30.57
N ALA A 145 21.63 -16.59 -30.76
CA ALA A 145 21.88 -15.51 -29.81
C ALA A 145 20.56 -14.97 -29.25
N ILE A 146 20.50 -14.85 -27.92
CA ILE A 146 19.30 -14.47 -27.18
C ILE A 146 19.55 -13.14 -26.49
N PHE A 147 18.75 -12.14 -26.83
CA PHE A 147 18.82 -10.81 -26.27
C PHE A 147 17.55 -10.53 -25.45
N THR A 148 17.74 -10.08 -24.22
CA THR A 148 16.66 -9.61 -23.35
C THR A 148 17.07 -8.29 -22.73
N PHE A 149 16.36 -7.20 -23.05
CA PHE A 149 16.67 -5.88 -22.53
C PHE A 149 15.43 -4.99 -22.44
N PRO A 150 15.42 -3.97 -21.56
CA PRO A 150 14.28 -3.06 -21.42
C PRO A 150 13.96 -2.31 -22.70
N VAL A 151 12.67 -2.09 -22.99
CA VAL A 151 12.23 -1.34 -24.19
C VAL A 151 12.70 0.13 -24.19
N THR A 152 13.15 0.66 -23.06
CA THR A 152 13.70 2.02 -22.92
C THR A 152 15.22 2.08 -23.08
N ALA A 153 15.90 0.94 -23.21
CA ALA A 153 17.36 0.85 -23.24
C ALA A 153 17.90 0.66 -24.67
N CYS A 154 19.22 0.50 -24.79
CA CYS A 154 19.89 0.08 -26.04
C CYS A 154 19.63 0.98 -27.25
N GLY A 155 19.46 2.27 -27.00
CA GLY A 155 19.20 3.27 -28.04
C GLY A 155 17.78 3.23 -28.61
N THR A 156 16.83 2.53 -27.96
CA THR A 156 15.44 2.45 -28.45
C THR A 156 14.83 3.83 -28.60
N VAL A 157 14.17 4.06 -29.73
CA VAL A 157 13.44 5.29 -30.03
C VAL A 157 11.99 5.11 -29.62
N VAL A 158 11.48 6.04 -28.80
CA VAL A 158 10.09 6.03 -28.35
C VAL A 158 9.28 7.01 -29.18
N LYS A 159 8.14 6.56 -29.70
CA LYS A 159 7.18 7.36 -30.46
C LYS A 159 5.79 7.15 -29.89
N VAL A 160 5.00 8.21 -29.82
CA VAL A 160 3.57 8.11 -29.46
C VAL A 160 2.78 8.12 -30.76
N ASP A 161 2.00 7.05 -30.99
CA ASP A 161 1.17 6.86 -32.18
C ASP A 161 -0.28 6.61 -31.75
N GLY A 162 -1.06 7.70 -31.68
CA GLY A 162 -2.43 7.69 -31.16
C GLY A 162 -2.47 7.29 -29.69
N ASP A 163 -3.27 6.26 -29.38
CA ASP A 163 -3.41 5.69 -28.04
C ASP A 163 -2.30 4.69 -27.69
N TYR A 164 -1.27 4.54 -28.53
CA TYR A 164 -0.16 3.62 -28.31
C TYR A 164 1.17 4.34 -28.08
N VAL A 165 1.98 3.80 -27.17
CA VAL A 165 3.41 4.08 -27.08
C VAL A 165 4.16 3.00 -27.83
N VAL A 166 4.90 3.41 -28.87
CA VAL A 166 5.66 2.54 -29.76
C VAL A 166 7.15 2.69 -29.46
N TYR A 167 7.78 1.57 -29.11
CA TYR A 167 9.21 1.45 -28.88
C TYR A 167 9.84 0.78 -30.10
N GLU A 168 10.80 1.43 -30.75
CA GLU A 168 11.42 0.99 -32.00
C GLU A 168 12.94 0.87 -31.82
N ASN A 169 13.51 -0.30 -32.14
CA ASN A 169 14.96 -0.53 -32.09
C ASN A 169 15.44 -1.23 -33.37
N ARG A 170 16.75 -1.12 -33.62
CA ARG A 170 17.43 -1.72 -34.77
C ARG A 170 18.63 -2.54 -34.31
N MET A 171 18.67 -3.77 -34.77
CA MET A 171 19.78 -4.70 -34.62
C MET A 171 20.56 -4.80 -35.93
N SER A 172 21.89 -4.85 -35.85
CA SER A 172 22.78 -4.99 -37.00
C SER A 172 23.96 -5.92 -36.72
N SER A 173 24.39 -6.69 -37.72
CA SER A 173 25.64 -7.45 -37.68
C SER A 173 26.82 -6.64 -38.19
N SER A 174 28.00 -6.82 -37.56
CA SER A 174 29.26 -6.38 -38.14
C SER A 174 29.83 -7.48 -39.04
N TYR A 175 30.48 -7.11 -40.15
CA TYR A 175 31.17 -8.04 -41.04
C TYR A 175 32.67 -7.79 -41.05
N GLU A 176 33.45 -8.85 -41.18
CA GLU A 176 34.89 -8.78 -41.38
C GLU A 176 35.22 -8.53 -42.85
N VAL A 177 36.25 -7.71 -43.07
CA VAL A 177 36.73 -7.35 -44.40
C VAL A 177 38.18 -7.81 -44.52
N GLY A 178 38.41 -8.82 -45.33
CA GLY A 178 39.75 -9.25 -45.72
C GLY A 178 40.34 -8.26 -46.72
N VAL A 179 41.41 -7.57 -46.34
CA VAL A 179 42.08 -6.56 -47.18
C VAL A 179 43.29 -7.18 -47.88
N GLY A 180 43.28 -7.16 -49.21
CA GLY A 180 44.40 -7.56 -50.05
C GLY A 180 44.99 -6.39 -50.84
N PRO A 181 46.16 -6.58 -51.48
CA PRO A 181 46.86 -5.51 -52.21
C PRO A 181 46.10 -4.97 -53.43
N LEU A 182 45.07 -5.68 -53.91
CA LEU A 182 44.27 -5.32 -55.09
C LEU A 182 42.78 -5.09 -54.76
N GLY A 183 42.39 -5.14 -53.49
CA GLY A 183 41.00 -4.95 -53.09
C GLY A 183 40.64 -5.65 -51.79
N SER A 184 39.43 -5.38 -51.32
CA SER A 184 38.89 -5.87 -50.05
C SER A 184 37.65 -6.73 -50.30
N ILE A 185 37.54 -7.85 -49.60
CA ILE A 185 36.42 -8.79 -49.73
C ILE A 185 35.81 -9.09 -48.36
N THR A 186 34.51 -9.30 -48.30
CA THR A 186 33.82 -9.87 -47.14
C THR A 186 33.13 -11.16 -47.54
N ARG A 187 33.05 -12.10 -46.62
CA ARG A 187 32.32 -13.37 -46.79
C ARG A 187 31.14 -13.47 -45.82
N ASP A 188 30.95 -12.46 -44.99
CA ASP A 188 29.96 -12.46 -43.93
C ASP A 188 28.64 -11.90 -44.44
N SER A 189 27.55 -12.33 -43.81
CA SER A 189 26.22 -11.85 -44.13
C SER A 189 25.95 -10.49 -43.50
N LEU A 190 25.50 -9.54 -44.33
CA LEU A 190 24.91 -8.29 -43.86
C LEU A 190 23.52 -8.59 -43.30
N TYR A 191 23.31 -8.26 -42.03
CA TYR A 191 22.04 -8.48 -41.36
C TYR A 191 21.62 -7.21 -40.63
N GLU A 192 20.41 -6.72 -40.94
CA GLU A 192 19.76 -5.62 -40.25
C GLU A 192 18.30 -6.00 -39.95
N LEU A 193 17.88 -5.79 -38.71
CA LEU A 193 16.51 -6.03 -38.27
C LEU A 193 15.97 -4.81 -37.54
N LEU A 194 14.87 -4.26 -38.03
CA LEU A 194 14.06 -3.27 -37.33
C LEU A 194 12.90 -3.98 -36.63
N PHE A 195 12.71 -3.70 -35.35
CA PHE A 195 11.63 -4.29 -34.57
C PHE A 195 10.98 -3.27 -33.65
N GLN A 196 9.69 -3.46 -33.40
CA GLN A 196 8.88 -2.52 -32.63
C GLN A 196 7.93 -3.24 -31.66
N CYS A 197 7.79 -2.68 -30.46
CA CYS A 197 6.75 -3.04 -29.49
C CYS A 197 5.75 -1.91 -29.34
N ARG A 198 4.45 -2.23 -29.38
CA ARG A 198 3.37 -1.26 -29.23
C ARG A 198 2.60 -1.56 -27.95
N TYR A 199 2.55 -0.60 -27.03
CA TYR A 199 1.82 -0.69 -25.77
C TYR A 199 0.68 0.33 -25.77
N TRP A 200 -0.45 0.05 -25.12
CA TRP A 200 -1.49 1.05 -24.90
C TRP A 200 -1.01 2.12 -23.91
N GLY A 201 -1.15 3.39 -24.29
CA GLY A 201 -0.81 4.57 -23.49
C GLY A 201 -1.81 4.88 -22.38
N THR A 202 -2.96 4.21 -22.37
CA THR A 202 -3.92 4.20 -21.27
C THR A 202 -4.17 2.77 -20.82
N GLU A 203 -3.37 2.26 -19.88
CA GLU A 203 -3.74 1.01 -19.22
C GLU A 203 -4.87 1.26 -18.22
N VAL A 204 -5.98 0.54 -18.38
CA VAL A 204 -6.76 0.08 -17.23
C VAL A 204 -5.88 -0.94 -16.54
N VAL A 205 -5.04 -0.48 -15.61
CA VAL A 205 -4.25 -1.35 -14.75
C VAL A 205 -5.23 -2.09 -13.85
N SER A 206 -5.61 -3.32 -14.21
CA SER A 206 -6.05 -4.26 -13.18
C SER A 206 -4.82 -4.50 -12.32
N LEU A 207 -4.80 -3.95 -11.10
CA LEU A 207 -3.84 -4.37 -10.09
C LEU A 207 -4.03 -5.86 -9.84
N VAL A 208 -3.30 -6.71 -10.56
CA VAL A 208 -2.80 -7.93 -9.96
C VAL A 208 -1.53 -7.51 -9.25
N ALA A 209 -1.72 -7.00 -8.03
CA ALA A 209 -0.63 -6.98 -7.08
C ALA A 209 -0.27 -8.45 -6.85
N GLU A 210 0.79 -8.94 -7.49
CA GLU A 210 1.58 -9.99 -6.86
C GLU A 210 2.10 -9.36 -5.57
N TYR A 211 1.35 -9.65 -4.51
CA TYR A 211 1.85 -9.54 -3.16
C TYR A 211 3.00 -10.56 -3.10
N GLN A 212 4.20 -10.16 -3.50
CA GLN A 212 5.32 -10.49 -2.64
C GLN A 212 4.88 -9.90 -1.31
N PRO A 213 4.61 -10.72 -0.27
CA PRO A 213 4.88 -10.17 1.02
C PRO A 213 6.38 -9.84 0.89
N ILE A 214 6.69 -8.54 0.73
CA ILE A 214 7.47 -7.93 1.80
C ILE A 214 6.84 -8.61 3.01
N ALA A 215 7.54 -9.57 3.62
CA ALA A 215 7.34 -9.82 5.03
C ALA A 215 7.50 -8.42 5.51
N ALA A 216 6.35 -7.76 5.61
CA ALA A 216 6.37 -6.36 5.81
C ALA A 216 7.17 -6.40 7.10
N ASP A 217 8.17 -5.55 7.19
CA ASP A 217 8.06 -4.68 8.31
C ASP A 217 6.66 -4.02 8.18
N MET A 218 5.59 -4.82 8.42
CA MET A 218 4.52 -4.58 9.32
C MET A 218 5.33 -3.83 10.35
N PRO A 219 5.06 -2.54 10.54
CA PRO A 219 5.39 -2.03 11.84
C PRO A 219 4.66 -3.05 12.71
N PHE A 220 5.39 -4.04 13.26
CA PHE A 220 4.95 -4.88 14.35
C PHE A 220 4.18 -3.89 15.15
N PRO A 221 2.84 -4.01 15.29
CA PRO A 221 1.98 -2.91 15.70
C PRO A 221 2.77 -2.23 16.78
N LEU A 222 3.30 -1.03 16.48
CA LEU A 222 4.40 -0.52 17.29
C LEU A 222 3.67 -0.23 18.59
N VAL A 223 3.74 -1.17 19.52
CA VAL A 223 3.23 -1.01 20.87
C VAL A 223 4.29 -0.15 21.49
N VAL A 224 4.32 1.10 21.04
CA VAL A 224 4.99 2.16 21.73
C VAL A 224 4.20 2.26 23.02
N PRO A 225 4.80 2.01 24.19
CA PRO A 225 4.14 2.25 25.46
C PRO A 225 3.82 3.74 25.52
N GLY A 226 2.61 4.11 25.13
CA GLY A 226 2.09 5.46 25.33
C GLY A 226 1.79 5.65 26.81
N PRO A 227 2.03 6.84 27.37
CA PRO A 227 1.73 7.11 28.78
C PRO A 227 0.26 6.81 29.05
N LEU A 228 -0.01 6.15 30.19
CA LEU A 228 -1.36 5.94 30.68
C LEU A 228 -2.00 7.32 30.94
N ARG A 229 -3.05 7.66 30.19
CA ARG A 229 -3.80 8.89 30.41
C ARG A 229 -4.75 8.64 31.57
N VAL A 230 -4.44 9.23 32.71
CA VAL A 230 -5.24 9.14 33.93
C VAL A 230 -5.66 10.55 34.30
N GLU A 231 -6.86 10.68 34.84
CA GLU A 231 -7.42 11.96 35.30
C GLU A 231 -7.92 11.80 36.74
N LEU A 232 -7.67 12.82 37.56
CA LEU A 232 -8.25 12.98 38.88
C LEU A 232 -9.24 14.15 38.81
N ARG A 233 -10.50 13.89 39.16
CA ARG A 233 -11.57 14.90 39.18
C ARG A 233 -12.34 14.87 40.49
N LEU A 234 -12.85 16.03 40.87
CA LEU A 234 -13.66 16.19 42.07
C LEU A 234 -15.14 16.16 41.73
N ALA A 235 -15.92 15.38 42.48
CA ALA A 235 -17.35 15.22 42.25
C ALA A 235 -18.16 16.23 43.08
N ASN A 236 -19.30 16.67 42.53
CA ASN A 236 -20.15 17.72 43.10
C ASN A 236 -21.65 17.41 43.05
N GLY A 237 -22.00 16.16 42.76
CA GLY A 237 -23.40 15.72 42.73
C GLY A 237 -24.10 15.93 44.06
N GLN A 238 -25.40 16.17 44.00
CA GLN A 238 -26.23 16.44 45.17
C GLN A 238 -27.42 15.48 45.22
N CYS A 239 -27.73 15.06 46.43
CA CYS A 239 -28.84 14.16 46.74
C CYS A 239 -30.10 15.00 47.02
N TYR A 240 -31.03 15.08 46.06
CA TYR A 240 -32.26 15.88 46.23
C TYR A 240 -33.47 15.06 46.70
N THR A 241 -33.41 13.73 46.62
CA THR A 241 -34.51 12.83 46.97
C THR A 241 -34.33 12.25 48.37
N LYS A 242 -35.40 12.22 49.17
CA LYS A 242 -35.35 11.62 50.51
C LYS A 242 -35.01 10.13 50.42
N GLY A 243 -33.86 9.72 50.97
CA GLY A 243 -33.39 8.33 50.99
C GLY A 243 -32.41 7.94 49.89
N CYS A 244 -31.89 8.87 49.09
CA CYS A 244 -30.78 8.57 48.19
C CYS A 244 -29.46 8.42 48.95
N ASP A 245 -28.57 7.58 48.43
CA ASP A 245 -27.21 7.43 48.95
C ASP A 245 -26.40 8.67 48.55
N GLU A 246 -26.10 9.54 49.52
CA GLU A 246 -25.30 10.75 49.31
C GLU A 246 -23.92 10.45 48.73
N GLY A 247 -23.32 9.31 49.12
CA GLY A 247 -22.02 8.86 48.62
C GLY A 247 -22.08 8.52 47.14
N ALA A 248 -23.12 7.79 46.70
CA ALA A 248 -23.31 7.45 45.29
C ALA A 248 -23.75 8.67 44.45
N ALA A 249 -24.69 9.47 44.98
CA ALA A 249 -25.23 10.65 44.31
C ALA A 249 -24.15 11.71 44.03
N ALA A 250 -23.13 11.82 44.90
CA ALA A 250 -22.03 12.75 44.71
C ALA A 250 -21.26 12.54 43.38
N TYR A 251 -21.17 11.31 42.88
CA TYR A 251 -20.45 10.98 41.65
C TYR A 251 -21.31 11.04 40.37
N THR A 252 -22.47 11.70 40.44
CA THR A 252 -23.33 11.91 39.26
C THR A 252 -22.92 13.13 38.43
N SER A 253 -22.25 14.10 39.05
CA SER A 253 -21.70 15.29 38.39
C SER A 253 -20.32 15.64 38.94
N TYR A 254 -19.53 16.38 38.16
CA TYR A 254 -18.15 16.72 38.46
C TYR A 254 -17.88 18.20 38.20
N TYR A 255 -16.97 18.78 39.00
CA TYR A 255 -16.48 20.15 38.77
C TYR A 255 -15.71 20.23 37.44
N GLN A 256 -15.89 21.34 36.73
CA GLN A 256 -15.15 21.70 35.53
C GLN A 256 -14.00 22.64 35.87
N ASP A 257 -13.09 22.87 34.92
CA ASP A 257 -11.95 23.79 35.10
C ASP A 257 -12.39 25.21 35.50
N SER A 258 -13.56 25.66 35.05
CA SER A 258 -14.15 26.96 35.40
C SER A 258 -14.67 27.07 36.84
N ASP A 259 -14.88 25.94 37.51
CA ASP A 259 -15.46 25.90 38.87
C ASP A 259 -14.40 26.01 39.97
N TYR A 260 -13.12 25.96 39.59
CA TYR A 260 -12.00 26.09 40.51
C TYR A 260 -11.69 27.57 40.82
N PRO A 261 -11.31 27.91 42.07
CA PRO A 261 -11.05 27.02 43.20
C PRO A 261 -12.32 26.55 43.93
N VAL A 262 -12.39 25.25 44.23
CA VAL A 262 -13.52 24.65 44.95
C VAL A 262 -13.42 24.98 46.43
N THR A 263 -14.45 25.60 47.00
CA THR A 263 -14.46 25.98 48.41
C THR A 263 -15.04 24.89 49.32
N LYS A 264 -14.32 24.53 50.40
CA LYS A 264 -14.76 23.52 51.38
C LYS A 264 -14.50 23.97 52.83
N TRP A 265 -15.34 23.49 53.74
CA TRP A 265 -15.16 23.66 55.19
C TRP A 265 -14.38 22.49 55.80
N LEU A 266 -13.74 22.68 56.96
CA LEU A 266 -13.10 21.58 57.69
C LEU A 266 -14.10 20.44 57.93
N ARG A 267 -13.66 19.20 57.66
CA ARG A 267 -14.46 17.96 57.74
C ARG A 267 -15.65 17.90 56.80
N GLN A 268 -15.76 18.80 55.82
CA GLN A 268 -16.71 18.61 54.74
C GLN A 268 -16.16 17.53 53.80
N PRO A 269 -17.00 16.60 53.30
CA PRO A 269 -16.55 15.57 52.38
C PRO A 269 -16.10 16.17 51.04
N VAL A 270 -14.97 15.67 50.57
CA VAL A 270 -14.44 15.86 49.22
C VAL A 270 -14.49 14.51 48.52
N TYR A 271 -15.32 14.44 47.48
CA TYR A 271 -15.51 13.23 46.67
C TYR A 271 -14.49 13.25 45.54
N VAL A 272 -13.58 12.29 45.55
CA VAL A 272 -12.49 12.20 44.58
C VAL A 272 -12.70 10.99 43.70
N GLU A 273 -12.61 11.18 42.39
CA GLU A 273 -12.59 10.10 41.42
C GLU A 273 -11.33 10.17 40.58
N VAL A 274 -10.67 9.02 40.45
CA VAL A 274 -9.57 8.81 39.53
C VAL A 274 -10.05 7.85 38.44
N ARG A 275 -9.85 8.23 37.18
CA ARG A 275 -10.29 7.41 36.04
C ARG A 275 -9.23 7.27 34.96
N LEU A 276 -9.21 6.11 34.33
CA LEU A 276 -8.43 5.84 33.14
C LEU A 276 -9.14 6.38 31.89
N LEU A 277 -8.43 7.13 31.06
CA LEU A 277 -8.95 7.72 29.82
C LEU A 277 -8.42 7.00 28.58
N SER A 278 -9.18 7.09 27.48
CA SER A 278 -8.75 6.68 26.13
C SER A 278 -8.28 5.22 26.03
N ARG A 279 -8.91 4.31 26.78
CA ARG A 279 -8.69 2.86 26.72
C ARG A 279 -10.00 2.11 26.56
N THR A 280 -9.95 0.95 25.92
CA THR A 280 -11.12 0.11 25.59
C THR A 280 -10.94 -1.35 26.03
N ASP A 281 -9.85 -1.66 26.72
CA ASP A 281 -9.52 -3.03 27.17
C ASP A 281 -10.24 -3.36 28.49
N PRO A 282 -11.23 -4.26 28.50
CA PRO A 282 -11.99 -4.60 29.71
C PRO A 282 -11.16 -5.27 30.80
N ASN A 283 -9.98 -5.80 30.47
CA ASN A 283 -9.13 -6.50 31.44
C ASN A 283 -8.23 -5.55 32.24
N LEU A 284 -8.22 -4.25 31.95
CA LEU A 284 -7.43 -3.30 32.72
C LEU A 284 -8.15 -2.92 34.01
N VAL A 285 -7.40 -2.95 35.11
CA VAL A 285 -7.83 -2.52 36.44
C VAL A 285 -6.95 -1.36 36.89
N LEU A 286 -7.57 -0.21 37.16
CA LEU A 286 -6.89 0.94 37.75
C LEU A 286 -6.57 0.65 39.22
N LEU A 287 -5.33 0.87 39.63
CA LEU A 287 -4.86 0.75 41.01
C LEU A 287 -4.38 2.11 41.52
N LEU A 288 -4.71 2.43 42.77
CA LEU A 288 -4.16 3.60 43.46
C LEU A 288 -3.00 3.12 44.34
N ASP A 289 -1.77 3.51 44.00
CA ASP A 289 -0.60 3.14 44.80
C ASP A 289 -0.46 4.05 46.01
N SER A 290 -0.46 5.37 45.82
CA SER A 290 -0.40 6.31 46.95
C SER A 290 -1.20 7.55 46.60
N CYS A 291 -1.97 8.08 47.53
CA CYS A 291 -2.61 9.39 47.37
C CYS A 291 -2.23 10.28 48.54
N TRP A 292 -1.95 11.54 48.26
CA TRP A 292 -1.52 12.52 49.24
C TRP A 292 -2.04 13.90 48.90
N ALA A 293 -1.84 14.86 49.79
CA ALA A 293 -2.12 16.26 49.52
C ALA A 293 -0.92 17.15 49.81
N THR A 294 -0.93 18.33 49.22
CA THR A 294 0.07 19.40 49.39
C THR A 294 -0.61 20.78 49.42
N PRO A 295 0.06 21.81 49.95
CA PRO A 295 -0.46 23.19 49.92
C PRO A 295 -0.19 23.94 48.60
N THR A 296 0.51 23.32 47.64
CA THR A 296 0.83 23.93 46.33
C THR A 296 0.51 22.96 45.19
N PRO A 297 0.38 23.43 43.93
CA PRO A 297 0.11 22.55 42.79
C PRO A 297 1.21 21.51 42.53
N ASP A 298 2.42 21.71 43.06
CA ASP A 298 3.53 20.78 42.90
C ASP A 298 3.33 19.55 43.80
N PRO A 299 3.18 18.34 43.22
CA PRO A 299 3.00 17.10 43.99
C PRO A 299 4.21 16.75 44.87
N LEU A 300 5.39 17.30 44.59
CA LEU A 300 6.61 17.08 45.36
C LEU A 300 6.82 18.10 46.48
N SER A 301 5.98 19.14 46.55
CA SER A 301 6.08 20.17 47.58
C SER A 301 5.84 19.61 48.98
N LEU A 302 6.37 20.29 50.00
CA LEU A 302 6.18 19.96 51.41
C LEU A 302 5.40 21.09 52.10
N PRO A 303 4.64 20.79 53.17
CA PRO A 303 4.36 19.47 53.73
C PRO A 303 3.47 18.58 52.85
N GLN A 304 3.57 17.26 53.02
CA GLN A 304 2.69 16.27 52.40
C GLN A 304 1.85 15.54 53.46
N TRP A 305 0.58 15.28 53.15
CA TRP A 305 -0.29 14.45 53.99
C TRP A 305 -0.72 13.19 53.23
N SER A 306 -0.36 12.01 53.76
CA SER A 306 -0.68 10.71 53.16
C SER A 306 -2.14 10.32 53.43
N LEU A 307 -2.92 10.11 52.37
CA LEU A 307 -4.34 9.73 52.40
C LEU A 307 -4.54 8.23 52.15
N LEU A 308 -3.82 7.70 51.17
CA LEU A 308 -3.82 6.28 50.81
C LEU A 308 -2.38 5.79 50.64
N GLU A 309 -2.08 4.62 51.17
CA GLU A 309 -0.80 3.91 51.03
C GLU A 309 -1.05 2.49 50.51
N THR A 310 -0.46 2.15 49.38
CA THR A 310 -0.70 0.91 48.62
C THR A 310 -2.18 0.62 48.37
N GLY A 311 -2.98 1.67 48.21
CA GLY A 311 -4.44 1.61 48.00
C GLY A 311 -5.28 1.48 49.28
N CYS A 312 -4.65 1.54 50.45
CA CYS A 312 -5.32 1.43 51.75
C CYS A 312 -5.33 2.78 52.49
N PRO A 313 -6.39 3.08 53.26
CA PRO A 313 -6.42 4.29 54.10
C PRO A 313 -5.24 4.35 55.06
N ASN A 314 -4.62 5.52 55.18
CA ASN A 314 -3.50 5.73 56.09
C ASN A 314 -3.95 5.56 57.56
N PRO A 315 -3.45 4.54 58.30
CA PRO A 315 -3.87 4.28 59.67
C PRO A 315 -3.44 5.37 60.67
N GLY A 316 -2.54 6.27 60.27
CA GLY A 316 -2.10 7.42 61.06
C GLY A 316 -3.11 8.58 61.09
N ASP A 317 -4.14 8.57 60.23
CA ASP A 317 -5.19 9.59 60.22
C ASP A 317 -6.40 9.15 61.07
N LYS A 318 -6.91 10.06 61.90
CA LYS A 318 -8.15 9.84 62.65
C LYS A 318 -9.37 9.89 61.73
N TYR A 319 -9.34 10.71 60.68
CA TYR A 319 -10.41 10.86 59.71
C TYR A 319 -10.08 10.08 58.44
N LEU A 320 -10.05 8.75 58.58
CA LEU A 320 -9.66 7.83 57.52
C LEU A 320 -10.39 8.10 56.19
N THR A 321 -9.62 8.09 55.11
CA THR A 321 -10.14 8.09 53.75
C THR A 321 -11.11 6.92 53.56
N THR A 322 -12.32 7.20 53.06
CA THR A 322 -13.33 6.16 52.83
C THR A 322 -13.30 5.74 51.37
N LEU A 323 -12.96 4.49 51.09
CA LEU A 323 -12.99 3.93 49.73
C LEU A 323 -14.44 3.64 49.32
N VAL A 324 -14.82 4.00 48.10
CA VAL A 324 -16.15 3.76 47.53
C VAL A 324 -16.03 2.68 46.45
N PRO A 325 -16.69 1.53 46.59
CA PRO A 325 -16.64 0.47 45.59
C PRO A 325 -17.27 0.93 44.28
N VAL A 326 -16.66 0.54 43.15
CA VAL A 326 -17.21 0.73 41.81
C VAL A 326 -17.33 -0.63 41.17
N ASP A 327 -18.56 -1.10 41.02
CA ASP A 327 -18.89 -2.41 40.48
C ASP A 327 -19.83 -2.29 39.26
N GLY A 328 -20.30 -3.41 38.73
CA GLY A 328 -21.20 -3.46 37.59
C GLY A 328 -22.55 -2.77 37.81
N SER A 329 -22.95 -2.49 39.06
CA SER A 329 -24.20 -1.78 39.38
C SER A 329 -24.10 -0.26 39.19
N SER A 330 -22.88 0.27 39.02
CA SER A 330 -22.64 1.71 38.84
C SER A 330 -23.12 2.29 37.52
N GLY A 331 -23.48 1.45 36.53
CA GLY A 331 -23.91 1.88 35.19
C GLY A 331 -22.79 2.49 34.34
N LEU A 332 -21.54 2.48 34.81
CA LEU A 332 -20.39 3.00 34.09
C LEU A 332 -19.82 1.96 33.11
N PRO A 333 -19.36 2.39 31.92
CA PRO A 333 -18.59 1.53 31.03
C PRO A 333 -17.23 1.22 31.67
N PHE A 334 -16.86 -0.06 31.74
CA PHE A 334 -15.62 -0.54 32.36
C PHE A 334 -15.43 -0.07 33.82
N PRO A 335 -16.21 -0.58 34.80
CA PRO A 335 -16.15 -0.17 36.21
C PRO A 335 -14.74 -0.22 36.83
N THR A 336 -13.90 -1.15 36.37
CA THR A 336 -12.51 -1.33 36.82
C THR A 336 -11.58 -0.16 36.47
N TYR A 337 -12.01 0.78 35.63
CA TYR A 337 -11.25 1.96 35.25
C TYR A 337 -11.36 3.10 36.26
N TYR A 338 -12.25 2.97 37.26
CA TYR A 338 -12.59 4.04 38.17
C TYR A 338 -12.22 3.65 39.60
N LYS A 339 -11.63 4.60 40.32
CA LYS A 339 -11.41 4.51 41.77
C LYS A 339 -11.98 5.74 42.44
N ARG A 340 -12.85 5.52 43.42
CA ARG A 340 -13.58 6.55 44.14
C ARG A 340 -13.25 6.49 45.62
N PHE A 341 -13.03 7.65 46.21
CA PHE A 341 -12.81 7.75 47.65
C PHE A 341 -13.24 9.11 48.18
N ILE A 342 -13.51 9.16 49.48
CA ILE A 342 -13.99 10.34 50.18
C ILE A 342 -12.93 10.76 51.19
N VAL A 343 -12.53 12.01 51.10
CA VAL A 343 -11.60 12.65 52.04
C VAL A 343 -12.37 13.66 52.88
N GLN A 344 -12.11 13.67 54.18
CA GLN A 344 -12.60 14.72 55.06
C GLN A 344 -11.67 15.92 54.95
N MET A 345 -12.19 17.06 54.52
CA MET A 345 -11.37 18.25 54.27
C MET A 345 -10.57 18.67 55.51
N PHE A 346 -9.31 19.06 55.29
CA PHE A 346 -8.38 19.48 56.35
C PHE A 346 -7.59 20.71 55.90
N ALA A 347 -6.65 21.14 56.74
CA ALA A 347 -5.80 22.28 56.47
C ALA A 347 -4.36 21.97 56.86
N PHE A 348 -3.41 22.40 56.02
CA PHE A 348 -2.01 22.39 56.41
C PHE A 348 -1.75 23.48 57.45
N VAL A 349 -0.89 23.17 58.41
CA VAL A 349 -0.44 24.11 59.44
C VAL A 349 1.07 24.22 59.36
N ASP A 350 1.57 25.44 59.58
CA ASP A 350 3.00 25.67 59.65
C ASP A 350 3.56 25.03 60.93
N PRO A 351 4.61 24.19 60.84
CA PRO A 351 5.12 23.45 62.00
C PRO A 351 5.58 24.34 63.16
N ALA A 352 6.13 25.52 62.85
CA ALA A 352 6.69 26.45 63.83
C ALA A 352 5.61 27.32 64.50
N SER A 353 4.77 27.96 63.69
CA SER A 353 3.77 28.93 64.14
C SER A 353 2.42 28.31 64.48
N LYS A 354 2.15 27.06 64.06
CA LYS A 354 0.87 26.35 64.19
C LYS A 354 -0.33 27.05 63.53
N HIS A 355 -0.08 28.07 62.71
CA HIS A 355 -1.11 28.75 61.94
C HIS A 355 -1.38 28.03 60.61
N HIS A 356 -2.57 28.22 60.05
CA HIS A 356 -2.96 27.64 58.76
C HIS A 356 -2.09 28.16 57.61
N LEU A 357 -1.55 27.25 56.81
CA LEU A 357 -0.84 27.56 55.57
C LEU A 357 -1.85 27.85 54.46
N GLN A 358 -1.99 29.14 54.08
CA GLN A 358 -2.62 29.67 52.85
C GLN A 358 -4.01 29.15 52.42
N GLY A 359 -4.64 28.27 53.21
CA GLY A 359 -5.96 27.66 52.98
C GLY A 359 -6.07 26.74 51.78
N GLN A 360 -5.02 26.57 50.98
CA GLN A 360 -5.06 25.82 49.72
C GLN A 360 -4.65 24.37 49.94
N VAL A 361 -5.35 23.45 49.27
CA VAL A 361 -5.08 22.02 49.29
C VAL A 361 -5.23 21.48 47.87
N PHE A 362 -4.20 20.76 47.42
CA PHE A 362 -4.21 20.01 46.16
C PHE A 362 -4.12 18.52 46.50
N PHE A 363 -4.92 17.69 45.83
CA PHE A 363 -4.92 16.25 46.00
C PHE A 363 -4.16 15.59 44.86
N HIS A 364 -3.28 14.65 45.20
CA HIS A 364 -2.43 13.94 44.26
C HIS A 364 -2.60 12.43 44.44
N CYS A 365 -2.53 11.68 43.35
CA CYS A 365 -2.51 10.23 43.38
C CYS A 365 -1.47 9.68 42.41
N SER A 366 -0.62 8.79 42.91
CA SER A 366 0.20 7.87 42.13
C SER A 366 -0.66 6.67 41.75
N THR A 367 -0.76 6.43 40.46
CA THR A 367 -1.66 5.43 39.85
C THR A 367 -0.87 4.42 39.07
N ALA A 368 -1.36 3.17 39.07
CA ALA A 368 -0.83 2.07 38.28
C ALA A 368 -1.99 1.32 37.62
N VAL A 369 -1.68 0.52 36.60
CA VAL A 369 -2.67 -0.33 35.94
C VAL A 369 -2.21 -1.78 36.03
N CYS A 370 -3.15 -2.66 36.33
CA CYS A 370 -2.95 -4.10 36.43
C CYS A 370 -3.86 -4.82 35.43
N ALA A 371 -3.33 -5.83 34.76
CA ALA A 371 -4.10 -6.77 33.95
C ALA A 371 -4.06 -8.12 34.68
N PRO A 372 -5.21 -8.65 35.14
CA PRO A 372 -5.23 -9.89 35.89
C PRO A 372 -4.77 -11.04 34.98
N SER A 373 -3.90 -11.88 35.51
CA SER A 373 -3.38 -13.06 34.81
C SER A 373 -3.56 -14.30 35.69
N ALA A 374 -3.26 -15.49 35.17
CA ALA A 374 -3.35 -16.72 35.96
C ALA A 374 -2.47 -16.70 37.23
N THR A 375 -1.46 -15.83 37.27
CA THR A 375 -0.51 -15.68 38.39
C THR A 375 -0.69 -14.38 39.19
N ASP A 376 -1.20 -13.30 38.57
CA ASP A 376 -1.32 -11.99 39.20
C ASP A 376 -2.78 -11.58 39.44
N SER A 377 -3.11 -11.34 40.71
CA SER A 377 -4.40 -10.78 41.13
C SER A 377 -4.29 -9.27 41.33
N CYS A 378 -5.18 -8.51 40.70
CA CYS A 378 -5.24 -7.04 40.83
C CYS A 378 -6.00 -6.57 42.09
N GLU A 379 -6.18 -7.43 43.09
CA GLU A 379 -6.86 -7.07 44.33
C GLU A 379 -5.90 -6.39 45.33
N GLN A 380 -6.18 -5.12 45.64
CA GLN A 380 -5.51 -4.41 46.72
C GLN A 380 -6.13 -4.79 48.06
N ARG A 381 -5.57 -5.82 48.69
CA ARG A 381 -5.98 -6.28 50.03
C ARG A 381 -5.22 -5.52 51.10
N CYS A 382 -5.92 -4.68 51.85
CA CYS A 382 -5.42 -4.22 53.14
C CYS A 382 -5.24 -5.45 54.06
N PHE A 383 -4.25 -5.46 54.95
CA PHE A 383 -3.97 -6.53 55.95
C PHE A 383 -2.99 -7.67 55.61
N ARG A 384 -2.24 -7.63 54.49
CA ARG A 384 -1.02 -8.47 54.33
C ARG A 384 0.17 -7.58 53.97
N LYS A 385 1.36 -7.86 54.51
CA LYS A 385 2.61 -7.22 54.08
C LYS A 385 2.86 -7.61 52.62
N VAL A 386 2.32 -6.85 51.69
CA VAL A 386 2.55 -7.04 50.27
C VAL A 386 3.99 -6.63 50.01
N ARG A 387 4.77 -7.55 49.41
CA ARG A 387 6.11 -7.28 48.88
C ARG A 387 5.93 -6.08 47.93
N LYS A 388 6.72 -5.00 48.08
CA LYS A 388 6.69 -3.83 47.18
C LYS A 388 6.92 -4.33 45.75
N ASP A 389 5.85 -4.65 45.04
CA ASP A 389 5.96 -4.98 43.64
C ASP A 389 6.00 -3.66 42.89
N SER A 390 7.13 -3.43 42.26
CA SER A 390 7.42 -2.17 41.59
C SER A 390 6.64 -2.15 40.28
N PHE A 391 5.36 -1.75 40.33
CA PHE A 391 4.59 -1.47 39.12
C PHE A 391 5.39 -0.52 38.23
N ARG A 392 5.76 -1.00 37.03
CA ARG A 392 6.79 -0.38 36.17
C ARG A 392 6.36 0.93 35.51
N HIS A 393 5.09 1.33 35.65
CA HIS A 393 4.54 2.56 35.09
C HIS A 393 3.62 3.24 36.10
N LYS A 394 4.13 4.26 36.80
CA LYS A 394 3.36 5.07 37.75
C LYS A 394 3.06 6.43 37.14
N ALA A 395 1.79 6.82 37.11
CA ALA A 395 1.37 8.16 36.69
C ALA A 395 0.85 8.94 37.91
N VAL A 396 1.39 10.14 38.12
CA VAL A 396 0.90 11.06 39.16
C VAL A 396 -0.13 11.99 38.54
N VAL A 397 -1.30 12.05 39.16
CA VAL A 397 -2.41 12.93 38.76
C VAL A 397 -2.79 13.84 39.92
N SER A 398 -3.24 15.06 39.61
CA SER A 398 -3.51 16.12 40.57
C SER A 398 -4.91 16.68 40.39
N SER A 399 -5.57 17.10 41.47
CA SER A 399 -6.80 17.90 41.41
C SER A 399 -6.51 19.36 41.11
N GLY A 400 -7.53 20.12 40.71
CA GLY A 400 -7.52 21.58 40.85
C GLY A 400 -7.55 22.04 42.31
N GLU A 401 -7.42 23.36 42.52
CA GLU A 401 -7.29 23.99 43.85
C GLU A 401 -8.54 23.80 44.72
N VAL A 402 -8.39 23.24 45.91
CA VAL A 402 -9.43 23.23 46.95
C VAL A 402 -9.07 24.25 48.01
N LYS A 403 -9.94 25.25 48.17
CA LYS A 403 -9.73 26.36 49.10
C LYS A 403 -10.56 26.17 50.36
N LEU A 404 -9.88 26.17 51.49
CA LEU A 404 -10.49 26.14 52.80
C LEU A 404 -11.13 27.49 53.11
N VAL A 405 -12.42 27.46 53.47
CA VAL A 405 -13.11 28.64 54.00
C VAL A 405 -13.05 28.56 55.52
N THR A 406 -12.37 29.52 56.15
CA THR A 406 -12.23 29.60 57.62
C THR A 406 -13.19 30.61 58.24
N THR A 407 -13.83 31.46 57.44
CA THR A 407 -14.75 32.50 57.92
C THR A 407 -16.20 32.11 57.68
N MET A 408 -16.90 31.63 58.72
CA MET A 408 -18.28 32.08 58.87
C MET A 408 -18.21 33.57 59.21
N GLY A 409 -18.95 34.41 58.49
CA GLY A 409 -19.12 35.80 58.89
C GLY A 409 -19.52 35.85 60.37
N ARG A 410 -18.99 36.84 61.10
CA ARG A 410 -19.42 37.17 62.48
C ARG A 410 -20.93 36.97 62.60
N PHE A 411 -21.38 35.96 63.33
CA PHE A 411 -22.73 35.99 63.90
C PHE A 411 -22.70 37.11 64.94
N GLN A 412 -23.23 38.28 64.60
CA GLN A 412 -23.63 39.24 65.62
C GLN A 412 -24.77 38.60 66.41
N ALA A 413 -24.48 38.16 67.63
CA ALA A 413 -25.53 37.91 68.60
C ALA A 413 -26.24 39.25 68.86
N GLN A 414 -27.46 39.42 68.33
CA GLN A 414 -28.34 40.48 68.80
C GLN A 414 -28.72 40.14 70.24
N ALA A 415 -28.26 40.96 71.18
CA ALA A 415 -28.75 40.94 72.55
C ALA A 415 -30.22 41.32 72.54
N VAL A 416 -31.10 40.37 72.86
CA VAL A 416 -32.48 40.67 73.26
C VAL A 416 -32.38 41.31 74.64
N LYS A 417 -32.69 42.60 74.71
CA LYS A 417 -32.86 43.32 75.97
C LYS A 417 -34.17 42.87 76.59
N TRP A 418 -34.11 42.28 77.79
CA TRP A 418 -35.23 42.24 78.71
C TRP A 418 -35.34 43.56 79.45
#